data_AF-A0A0C3JWR7-F1
#
_entry.id   AF-A0A0C3JWR7-F1
#
_cell.length_a   1.000
_cell.length_b   1.000
_cell.length_c   1.000
_cell.angle_alpha   90.00
_cell.angle_beta   90.00
_cell.angle_gamma   90.00
#
_symmetry.space_group_name_H-M   'P 1'
#
loop_
_entity.id
_entity.type
_entity.pdbx_description
1 polymer ?
#
loop_
_entity_poly.entity_id
_entity_poly.type
_entity_poly.pdbx_seq_one_letter_code
_entity_poly.pdbx_strand_id
1 'polypeptide(L)'
;VKYLILDEVSMVSAELLTKIVEHIASAKADDPAWNNRPFGGVNIIFTRDMGQLCPVNGAALYSWILVQNLNRHTFETLFRAYIWCNLSHVIQLQKNEQACDNPKFMELLSCV
;
A
#
# COMPACT_ATOMS: atom_id res chain seq x y z
N VAL A 1 -18.43 6.04 -3.12
CA VAL A 1 -17.00 6.41 -3.29
C VAL A 1 -16.39 5.55 -4.40
N LYS A 2 -15.69 6.15 -5.38
CA LYS A 2 -15.08 5.44 -6.53
C LYS A 2 -13.57 5.21 -6.39
N TYR A 3 -12.89 6.12 -5.70
CA TYR A 3 -11.44 6.10 -5.52
C TYR A 3 -11.09 6.32 -4.04
N LEU A 4 -10.05 5.63 -3.58
CA LEU A 4 -9.36 5.87 -2.32
C LEU A 4 -7.91 6.18 -2.66
N ILE A 5 -7.40 7.32 -2.21
CA ILE A 5 -5.99 7.70 -2.36
C ILE A 5 -5.37 7.62 -0.98
N LEU A 6 -4.34 6.79 -0.82
CA LEU A 6 -3.54 6.73 0.40
C LEU A 6 -2.16 7.28 0.11
N ASP A 7 -1.85 8.39 0.76
CA ASP A 7 -0.54 9.00 0.73
C ASP A 7 0.37 8.43 1.82
N GLU A 8 1.66 8.38 1.50
CA GLU A 8 2.71 7.76 2.32
C GLU A 8 2.37 6.38 2.88
N VAL A 9 2.00 5.46 1.98
CA VAL A 9 1.69 4.07 2.36
C VAL A 9 2.90 3.33 2.98
N SER A 10 4.12 3.87 2.83
CA SER A 10 5.34 3.40 3.54
C SER A 10 5.15 3.38 5.06
N MET A 11 4.39 4.34 5.60
CA MET A 11 4.14 4.48 7.03
C MET A 11 2.89 3.73 7.51
N VAL A 12 2.11 3.17 6.58
CA VAL A 12 0.88 2.44 6.89
C VAL A 12 1.20 0.96 7.14
N SER A 13 0.81 0.46 8.30
CA SER A 13 0.97 -0.97 8.61
C SER A 13 0.01 -1.82 7.79
N ALA A 14 0.43 -3.04 7.44
CA ALA A 14 -0.42 -3.99 6.71
C ALA A 14 -1.71 -4.34 7.50
N GLU A 15 -1.65 -4.30 8.83
CA GLU A 15 -2.82 -4.49 9.70
C GLU A 15 -3.84 -3.36 9.56
N LEU A 16 -3.38 -2.10 9.61
CA LEU A 16 -4.26 -0.95 9.44
C LEU A 16 -4.92 -0.97 8.06
N LEU A 17 -4.14 -1.26 7.02
CA LEU A 17 -4.67 -1.38 5.66
C LEU A 17 -5.72 -2.49 5.59
N THR A 18 -5.48 -3.66 6.18
CA THR A 18 -6.45 -4.77 6.22
C THR A 18 -7.80 -4.32 6.81
N LYS A 19 -7.77 -3.64 7.96
CA LYS A 19 -8.98 -3.12 8.62
C LYS A 19 -9.73 -2.11 7.75
N ILE A 20 -9.01 -1.20 7.07
CA ILE A 20 -9.61 -0.24 6.14
C ILE A 20 -10.34 -0.98 5.02
N VAL A 21 -9.70 -2.00 4.44
CA VAL A 21 -10.25 -2.78 3.33
C VAL A 21 -11.50 -3.56 3.77
N GLU A 22 -11.47 -4.19 4.93
CA GLU A 22 -12.61 -4.91 5.51
C GLU A 22 -13.80 -3.98 5.80
N HIS A 23 -13.54 -2.78 6.34
CA HIS A 23 -14.58 -1.80 6.59
C HIS A 23 -15.19 -1.26 5.28
N ILE A 24 -14.38 -1.03 4.24
CA ILE A 24 -14.89 -0.61 2.92
C ILE A 24 -15.73 -1.72 2.29
N ALA A 25 -15.27 -2.97 2.36
CA ALA A 25 -16.02 -4.11 1.85
C ALA A 25 -17.35 -4.27 2.59
N SER A 26 -17.33 -4.21 3.92
CA SER A 26 -18.53 -4.30 4.77
C SER A 26 -19.52 -3.17 4.48
N ALA A 27 -19.03 -1.92 4.37
CA ALA A 27 -19.87 -0.76 4.07
C ALA A 27 -20.51 -0.79 2.67
N LYS A 28 -20.00 -1.63 1.76
CA LYS A 28 -20.50 -1.79 0.39
C LYS A 28 -21.14 -3.16 0.15
N ALA A 29 -21.29 -3.98 1.19
CA ALA A 29 -21.77 -5.35 1.08
C ALA A 29 -23.22 -5.45 0.56
N ASP A 30 -24.04 -4.43 0.86
CA ASP A 30 -25.46 -4.38 0.45
C ASP A 30 -25.65 -4.11 -1.05
N ASP A 31 -24.60 -3.71 -1.77
CA ASP A 31 -24.66 -3.50 -3.22
C ASP A 31 -24.18 -4.77 -3.95
N PRO A 32 -25.10 -5.54 -4.58
CA PRO A 32 -24.75 -6.79 -5.25
C PRO A 32 -23.81 -6.60 -6.44
N ALA A 33 -23.67 -5.38 -6.98
CA ALA A 33 -22.71 -5.12 -8.05
C ALA A 33 -21.24 -5.10 -7.58
N TRP A 34 -21.02 -4.89 -6.27
CA TRP A 34 -19.68 -4.64 -5.71
C TRP A 34 -19.22 -5.64 -4.66
N ASN A 35 -20.11 -6.45 -4.06
CA ASN A 35 -19.77 -7.31 -2.93
C ASN A 35 -18.67 -8.36 -3.23
N ASN A 36 -18.55 -8.79 -4.50
CA ASN A 36 -17.58 -9.79 -4.94
C ASN A 36 -16.29 -9.17 -5.49
N ARG A 37 -16.14 -7.84 -5.46
CA ARG A 37 -14.95 -7.17 -5.98
C ARG A 37 -13.97 -6.85 -4.84
N PRO A 38 -12.65 -6.91 -5.10
CA PRO A 38 -11.66 -6.48 -4.12
C PRO A 38 -11.96 -5.03 -3.70
N PHE A 39 -11.79 -4.75 -2.40
CA PHE A 39 -12.07 -3.43 -1.81
C PHE A 39 -13.51 -2.93 -2.00
N GLY A 40 -14.49 -3.83 -2.14
CA GLY A 40 -15.86 -3.47 -2.47
C GLY A 40 -15.94 -2.68 -3.79
N GLY A 41 -15.05 -2.96 -4.74
CA GLY A 41 -14.98 -2.27 -6.04
C GLY A 41 -14.50 -0.82 -5.98
N VAL A 42 -13.84 -0.41 -4.89
CA VAL A 42 -13.16 0.90 -4.82
C VAL A 42 -11.79 0.79 -5.48
N ASN A 43 -11.48 1.71 -6.39
CA ASN A 43 -10.14 1.80 -6.96
C ASN A 43 -9.20 2.44 -5.95
N ILE A 44 -8.06 1.82 -5.67
CA ILE A 44 -7.11 2.33 -4.69
C ILE A 44 -5.85 2.83 -5.39
N ILE A 45 -5.40 4.03 -5.02
CA ILE A 45 -4.13 4.61 -5.46
C ILE A 45 -3.26 4.76 -4.23
N PHE A 46 -2.11 4.09 -4.24
CA PHE A 46 -1.09 4.24 -3.21
C PHE A 46 0.01 5.18 -3.71
N THR A 47 0.34 6.19 -2.92
CA THR A 47 1.56 6.97 -3.09
C THR A 47 2.53 6.65 -1.96
N ARG A 48 3.82 6.68 -2.29
CA ARG A 48 4.91 6.29 -1.40
C ARG A 48 6.18 7.03 -1.76
N ASP A 49 6.90 7.46 -0.75
CA ASP A 49 8.34 7.67 -0.84
C ASP A 49 9.11 6.43 -0.31
N MET A 50 10.09 5.95 -1.08
CA MET A 50 10.92 4.81 -0.69
C MET A 50 12.00 5.19 0.33
N GLY A 51 12.36 6.47 0.45
CA GLY A 51 13.34 6.99 1.41
C GLY A 51 12.77 7.25 2.81
N GLN A 52 11.48 7.02 3.02
CA GLN A 52 10.82 7.31 4.29
C GLN A 52 10.85 6.17 5.32
N LEU A 53 10.44 6.51 6.54
CA LEU A 53 10.39 5.61 7.68
C LEU A 53 9.39 4.47 7.46
N CYS A 54 9.73 3.29 7.97
CA CYS A 54 8.81 2.17 8.06
C CYS A 54 7.69 2.45 9.08
N PRO A 55 6.57 1.70 9.06
CA PRO A 55 5.48 1.89 10.00
C PRO A 55 5.95 1.70 11.44
N VAL A 56 5.52 2.59 12.34
CA VAL A 56 5.82 2.46 13.77
C VAL A 56 5.04 1.25 14.32
N ASN A 57 5.76 0.29 14.92
CA ASN A 57 5.18 -0.92 15.53
C ASN A 57 4.34 -1.79 14.57
N GLY A 58 4.66 -1.82 13.27
CA GLY A 58 3.94 -2.64 12.30
C GLY A 58 4.81 -3.12 11.15
N ALA A 59 4.36 -4.17 10.47
CA ALA A 59 4.98 -4.60 9.22
C ALA A 59 4.51 -3.69 8.08
N ALA A 60 5.48 -3.18 7.31
CA ALA A 60 5.20 -2.53 6.03
C ALA A 60 4.52 -3.51 5.07
N LEU A 61 3.66 -2.99 4.20
CA LEU A 61 2.89 -3.78 3.23
C LEU A 61 3.78 -4.62 2.29
N TYR A 62 4.97 -4.12 1.99
CA TYR A 62 5.98 -4.75 1.13
C TYR A 62 7.03 -5.55 1.92
N SER A 63 6.84 -5.74 3.23
CA SER A 63 7.81 -6.48 4.04
C SER A 63 7.84 -7.95 3.60
N TRP A 64 9.03 -8.46 3.29
CA TRP A 64 9.25 -9.88 2.97
C TRP A 64 8.78 -10.81 4.10
N ILE A 65 8.70 -10.28 5.33
CA ILE A 65 8.19 -10.97 6.52
C ILE A 65 6.74 -11.43 6.31
N LEU A 66 5.94 -10.71 5.52
CA LEU A 66 4.57 -11.12 5.17
C LEU A 66 4.56 -12.37 4.27
N VAL A 67 5.57 -12.53 3.41
CA VAL A 67 5.70 -13.68 2.50
C VAL A 67 6.32 -14.88 3.22
N GLN A 68 7.32 -14.68 4.09
CA GLN A 68 7.93 -15.78 4.83
C GLN A 68 7.02 -16.38 5.91
N ASN A 69 6.09 -15.59 6.46
CA ASN A 69 5.10 -16.09 7.41
C ASN A 69 3.91 -16.81 6.73
N LEU A 70 3.90 -16.99 5.41
CA LEU A 70 2.84 -17.76 4.72
C LEU A 70 2.73 -19.21 5.21
N ASN A 71 3.82 -19.78 5.76
CA ASN A 71 3.83 -21.12 6.38
C ASN A 71 3.06 -21.18 7.71
N ARG A 72 2.79 -20.02 8.34
CA ARG A 72 1.88 -19.89 9.48
C ARG A 72 0.54 -19.41 8.93
N HIS A 73 -0.26 -20.35 8.43
CA HIS A 73 -1.52 -20.14 7.70
C HIS A 73 -2.65 -19.43 8.49
N THR A 74 -2.43 -18.21 9.00
CA THR A 74 -3.53 -17.37 9.48
C THR A 74 -4.16 -16.62 8.32
N PHE A 75 -5.49 -16.59 8.30
CA PHE A 75 -6.28 -15.88 7.29
C PHE A 75 -5.82 -14.43 7.10
N GLU A 76 -5.50 -13.73 8.20
CA GLU A 76 -5.00 -12.36 8.17
C GLU A 76 -3.68 -12.20 7.42
N THR A 77 -2.74 -13.14 7.57
CA THR A 77 -1.44 -13.07 6.87
C THR A 77 -1.63 -13.25 5.37
N LEU A 78 -2.49 -14.20 4.98
CA LEU A 78 -2.86 -14.44 3.58
C LEU A 78 -3.62 -13.25 2.99
N PHE A 79 -4.50 -12.62 3.77
CA PHE A 79 -5.27 -11.45 3.32
C PHE A 79 -4.38 -10.22 3.11
N ARG A 80 -3.40 -9.99 4.00
CA ARG A 80 -2.39 -8.94 3.82
C ARG A 80 -1.57 -9.16 2.54
N ALA A 81 -1.14 -10.40 2.30
CA ALA A 81 -0.42 -10.75 1.07
C ALA A 81 -1.33 -10.61 -0.17
N TYR A 82 -2.60 -10.99 -0.07
CA TYR A 82 -3.60 -10.80 -1.12
C TYR A 82 -3.74 -9.32 -1.49
N ILE A 83 -3.88 -8.41 -0.52
CA ILE A 83 -3.97 -6.96 -0.78
C ILE A 83 -2.76 -6.48 -1.59
N TRP A 84 -1.55 -6.89 -1.20
CA TRP A 84 -0.33 -6.52 -1.94
C TRP A 84 -0.30 -7.10 -3.35
N CYS A 85 -0.66 -8.38 -3.51
CA CYS A 85 -0.68 -9.05 -4.81
C CYS A 85 -1.79 -8.55 -5.75
N ASN A 86 -2.82 -7.87 -5.24
CA ASN A 86 -3.86 -7.24 -6.07
C ASN A 86 -3.46 -5.88 -6.65
N LEU A 87 -2.24 -5.41 -6.39
CA LEU A 87 -1.71 -4.24 -7.06
C LEU A 87 -1.41 -4.55 -8.53
N SER A 88 -2.18 -3.94 -9.42
CA SER A 88 -2.07 -4.16 -10.86
C SER A 88 -1.01 -3.29 -11.53
N HIS A 89 -0.78 -2.09 -11.02
CA HIS A 89 0.11 -1.10 -11.64
C HIS A 89 1.03 -0.46 -10.60
N VAL A 90 2.32 -0.41 -10.91
CA VAL A 90 3.33 0.31 -10.13
C VAL A 90 4.00 1.31 -11.06
N ILE A 91 3.98 2.58 -10.68
CA ILE A 91 4.58 3.68 -11.44
C ILE A 91 5.63 4.35 -10.55
N GLN A 92 6.86 4.47 -11.06
CA GLN A 92 7.93 5.18 -10.38
C GLN A 92 8.13 6.55 -11.01
N LEU A 93 7.97 7.61 -10.21
CA LEU A 93 8.30 8.97 -10.61
C LEU A 93 9.81 9.16 -10.54
N GLN A 94 10.41 9.68 -11.61
CA GLN A 94 11.87 9.86 -11.71
C GLN A 94 12.31 11.32 -11.53
N LYS A 95 11.44 12.28 -11.82
CA LYS A 95 11.78 13.71 -11.76
C LYS A 95 11.36 14.29 -10.41
N ASN A 96 12.34 14.77 -9.65
CA ASN A 96 12.11 15.55 -8.44
C ASN A 96 12.11 17.05 -8.80
N GLU A 97 10.96 17.70 -8.65
CA GLU A 97 10.80 19.14 -8.93
C GLU A 97 11.28 20.03 -7.78
N GLN A 98 11.40 19.52 -6.56
CA GLN A 98 11.74 20.31 -5.37
C GLN A 98 13.24 20.62 -5.29
N ALA A 99 14.08 19.71 -5.74
CA ALA A 99 15.54 19.86 -5.75
C ALA A 99 16.12 19.99 -7.17
N CYS A 100 15.28 20.40 -8.15
CA CYS A 100 15.68 20.53 -9.54
C CYS A 100 16.80 21.55 -9.75
N ASP A 101 16.84 22.61 -8.93
CA ASP A 101 17.87 23.66 -8.97
C ASP A 101 19.21 23.25 -8.35
N ASN A 102 19.29 22.08 -7.70
CA ASN A 102 20.50 21.61 -7.04
C ASN A 102 20.85 20.16 -7.44
N PRO A 103 21.44 19.96 -8.63
CA PRO A 103 21.75 18.62 -9.14
C PRO A 103 22.76 17.86 -8.29
N LYS A 104 23.70 18.54 -7.62
CA LYS A 104 24.66 17.90 -6.70
C LYS A 104 23.98 17.32 -5.46
N PHE A 105 22.98 18.02 -4.93
CA PHE A 105 22.19 17.51 -3.81
C PHE A 105 21.33 16.31 -4.22
N MET A 106 20.75 16.34 -5.44
CA MET A 106 20.02 15.20 -5.99
C MET A 106 20.93 13.97 -6.20
N GLU A 107 22.16 14.17 -6.68
CA GLU A 107 23.15 13.09 -6.80
C GLU A 107 23.44 12.45 -5.44
N LEU A 108 23.63 13.25 -4.39
CA LEU A 108 23.82 12.74 -3.03
C LEU A 108 22.62 11.93 -2.52
N LEU A 109 21.40 12.41 -2.78
CA LEU A 109 20.18 11.70 -2.37
C LEU A 109 19.96 10.39 -3.15
N SER A 110 20.42 10.31 -4.40
CA SER A 110 20.29 9.11 -5.23
C SER A 110 21.24 7.97 -4.87
N CYS A 111 22.26 8.25 -4.05
CA CYS A 111 23.25 7.28 -3.59
C CYS A 111 22.82 6.50 -2.33
N VAL A 112 21.65 6.79 -1.78
CA VAL A 112 21.06 6.14 -0.60
C VAL A 112 20.06 5.08 -1.06
#